data_AF-A0A849ZC88-F1
#
_entry.id   AF-A0A849ZC88-F1
#
_cell.length_a   1.000
_cell.length_b   1.000
_cell.length_c   1.000
_cell.angle_alpha   90.00
_cell.angle_beta   90.00
_cell.angle_gamma   90.00
#
_symmetry.space_group_name_H-M   'P 1'
#
loop_
_entity.id
_entity.type
_entity.pdbx_description
1 polymer ?
#
loop_
_entity_poly.entity_id
_entity_poly.type
_entity_poly.pdbx_seq_one_letter_code
_entity_poly.pdbx_strand_id
1 'polypeptide(L)'
;MRIHGFLFFAVLAGCASDVDPPIAAEPEVDVSPPPKETAPNPPPKETRQAPPAKPSALDGWRLPGSTAALDTPCTSPAVPEKGAMPLCNESGKIAMEARGQALGNQVKPPCSMRTIDGEKAHGSLMDMRTICVDGDHLLVSSLCLYCRTLDAGSAYHVRLSSMGPAQHAWLHSVLALAKDDEKPTTAEGWRRFAEKAKPDEKR
;
A
#
# COMPACT_ATOMS: atom_id res chain seq x y z
N MET A 1 -67.14 -6.64 3.75
CA MET A 1 -67.29 -5.23 3.32
C MET A 1 -65.98 -4.85 2.64
N ARG A 2 -65.93 -4.67 1.30
CA ARG A 2 -66.27 -3.42 0.56
C ARG A 2 -65.53 -2.21 1.16
N ILE A 3 -64.76 -1.36 0.47
CA ILE A 3 -64.68 -1.00 -0.96
C ILE A 3 -63.52 0.04 -1.12
N HIS A 4 -62.80 -0.02 -2.26
CA HIS A 4 -62.13 1.07 -3.02
C HIS A 4 -60.95 1.83 -2.36
N GLY A 5 -59.81 2.10 -3.01
CA GLY A 5 -59.52 2.26 -4.43
C GLY A 5 -59.29 3.74 -4.72
N PHE A 6 -58.11 4.13 -5.21
CA PHE A 6 -57.94 5.26 -6.13
C PHE A 6 -56.57 5.17 -6.82
N LEU A 7 -56.62 4.90 -8.14
CA LEU A 7 -55.59 5.25 -9.10
C LEU A 7 -55.58 6.77 -9.30
N PHE A 8 -54.41 7.35 -9.54
CA PHE A 8 -54.27 8.43 -10.52
C PHE A 8 -52.96 8.27 -11.31
N PHE A 9 -53.13 8.11 -12.62
CA PHE A 9 -52.13 8.28 -13.67
C PHE A 9 -51.82 9.77 -13.86
N ALA A 10 -50.58 10.13 -14.21
CA ALA A 10 -50.32 11.18 -15.19
C ALA A 10 -48.91 11.05 -15.79
N VAL A 11 -48.93 10.78 -17.10
CA VAL A 11 -47.85 10.86 -18.08
C VAL A 11 -47.49 12.32 -18.33
N LEU A 12 -46.21 12.63 -18.48
CA LEU A 12 -45.78 13.77 -19.32
C LEU A 12 -44.72 13.30 -20.30
N ALA A 13 -45.16 13.18 -21.55
CA ALA A 13 -44.36 13.10 -22.74
C ALA A 13 -43.99 14.52 -23.21
N GLY A 14 -42.78 14.65 -23.79
CA GLY A 14 -42.52 15.53 -24.92
C GLY A 14 -42.23 17.01 -24.65
N CYS A 15 -40.99 17.42 -24.97
CA CYS A 15 -40.74 18.55 -25.85
C CYS A 15 -39.62 18.15 -26.82
N ALA A 16 -40.03 17.69 -28.00
CA ALA A 16 -39.22 17.84 -29.20
C ALA A 16 -39.34 19.29 -29.65
N SER A 17 -38.24 19.89 -30.09
CA SER A 17 -38.27 21.08 -30.93
C SER A 17 -37.23 20.89 -32.02
N ASP A 18 -37.73 20.47 -33.18
CA ASP A 18 -37.16 20.64 -34.51
C ASP A 18 -36.85 22.12 -34.77
N VAL A 19 -35.64 22.40 -35.25
CA VAL A 19 -35.37 23.49 -36.21
C VAL A 19 -34.32 22.99 -37.21
N ASP A 20 -34.67 23.12 -38.49
CA ASP A 20 -34.03 22.70 -39.74
C ASP A 20 -32.54 23.07 -39.96
N PRO A 21 -31.87 22.41 -40.93
CA PRO A 21 -30.44 22.49 -41.19
C PRO A 21 -30.07 23.63 -42.16
N PRO A 22 -28.86 24.20 -42.08
CA PRO A 22 -28.34 25.00 -43.17
C PRO A 22 -27.62 24.14 -44.23
N ILE A 23 -28.02 24.46 -45.45
CA ILE A 23 -27.59 24.05 -46.78
C ILE A 23 -26.08 24.20 -47.03
N ALA A 24 -25.60 23.35 -47.94
CA ALA A 24 -24.27 23.25 -48.53
C ALA A 24 -23.55 24.56 -48.88
N ALA A 25 -22.24 24.57 -48.61
CA ALA A 25 -21.26 25.36 -49.34
C ALA A 25 -19.92 24.60 -49.37
N GLU A 26 -19.56 24.04 -50.52
CA GLU A 26 -18.18 23.90 -50.99
C GLU A 26 -17.98 24.97 -52.08
N PRO A 27 -16.76 25.36 -52.51
CA PRO A 27 -15.41 25.07 -52.02
C PRO A 27 -14.54 26.35 -51.84
N GLU A 28 -13.54 26.33 -50.97
CA GLU A 28 -12.34 27.16 -51.18
C GLU A 28 -11.09 26.32 -50.91
N VAL A 29 -10.31 26.16 -51.98
CA VAL A 29 -8.98 25.59 -51.99
C VAL A 29 -8.03 26.67 -51.44
N ASP A 30 -7.56 26.50 -50.21
CA ASP A 30 -6.43 27.27 -49.71
C ASP A 30 -5.16 26.41 -49.69
N VAL A 31 -4.13 26.96 -50.29
CA VAL A 31 -2.85 26.34 -50.58
C VAL A 31 -1.92 26.57 -49.38
N SER A 32 -1.57 25.47 -48.72
CA SER A 32 -0.54 25.26 -47.67
C SER A 32 0.51 26.37 -47.44
N PRO A 33 1.02 26.44 -46.19
CA PRO A 33 2.47 26.31 -45.99
C PRO A 33 2.83 24.96 -45.31
N PRO A 34 4.04 24.42 -45.58
CA PRO A 34 4.42 23.07 -45.14
C PRO A 34 4.48 22.94 -43.60
N PRO A 35 4.27 21.72 -43.07
CA PRO A 35 4.46 21.46 -41.65
C PRO A 35 5.92 21.75 -41.28
N LYS A 36 6.13 22.54 -40.21
CA LYS A 36 7.43 22.64 -39.57
C LYS A 36 7.87 21.24 -39.16
N GLU A 37 9.01 20.83 -39.69
CA GLU A 37 9.77 19.65 -39.30
C GLU A 37 9.85 19.62 -37.77
N THR A 38 9.10 18.70 -37.17
CA THR A 38 9.14 18.49 -35.73
C THR A 38 10.45 17.78 -35.44
N ALA A 39 11.32 18.43 -34.68
CA ALA A 39 12.58 17.86 -34.25
C ALA A 39 12.35 16.43 -33.70
N PRO A 40 13.29 15.48 -33.94
CA PRO A 40 13.16 14.12 -33.42
C PRO A 40 12.89 14.16 -31.92
N ASN A 41 11.86 13.44 -31.48
CA ASN A 41 11.62 13.22 -30.06
C ASN A 41 12.94 12.78 -29.41
N PRO A 42 13.36 13.39 -28.27
CA PRO A 42 14.50 12.89 -27.54
C PRO A 42 14.24 11.41 -27.22
N PRO A 43 15.28 10.54 -27.29
CA PRO A 43 15.11 9.13 -26.95
C PRO A 43 14.47 9.04 -25.55
N PRO A 44 13.58 8.05 -25.31
CA PRO A 44 13.00 7.84 -24.00
C PRO A 44 14.12 7.87 -22.97
N LYS A 45 14.00 8.74 -21.95
CA LYS A 45 14.95 8.77 -20.84
C LYS A 45 15.05 7.34 -20.32
N GLU A 46 16.16 6.68 -20.64
CA GLU A 46 16.52 5.38 -20.14
C GLU A 46 16.38 5.48 -18.63
N THR A 47 15.35 4.83 -18.10
CA THR A 47 15.08 4.84 -16.67
C THR A 47 16.24 4.06 -16.09
N ARG A 48 17.26 4.80 -15.64
CA ARG A 48 18.49 4.27 -15.08
C ARG A 48 18.06 3.27 -14.01
N GLN A 49 18.09 1.98 -14.36
CA GLN A 49 17.74 0.92 -13.42
C GLN A 49 18.67 1.11 -12.25
N ALA A 50 18.08 1.33 -11.07
CA ALA A 50 18.84 1.38 -9.85
C ALA A 50 19.72 0.12 -9.80
N PRO A 51 20.99 0.23 -9.36
CA PRO A 51 21.86 -0.93 -9.23
C PRO A 51 21.12 -2.04 -8.47
N PRO A 52 21.30 -3.32 -8.86
CA PRO A 52 20.61 -4.43 -8.22
C PRO A 52 20.84 -4.32 -6.71
N ALA A 53 19.74 -4.31 -5.96
CA ALA A 53 19.80 -4.27 -4.51
C ALA A 53 20.74 -5.39 -4.02
N LYS A 54 21.57 -5.11 -3.02
CA LYS A 54 22.38 -6.15 -2.37
C LYS A 54 21.44 -7.33 -2.03
N PRO A 55 21.84 -8.58 -2.31
CA PRO A 55 21.03 -9.74 -1.97
C PRO A 55 20.73 -9.72 -0.47
N SER A 56 19.46 -9.87 -0.12
CA SER A 56 18.99 -9.83 1.25
C SER A 56 19.09 -11.22 1.86
N ALA A 57 19.49 -11.32 3.13
CA ALA A 57 19.39 -12.57 3.88
C ALA A 57 17.92 -12.96 4.15
N LEU A 58 16.98 -12.03 3.94
CA LEU A 58 15.54 -12.29 3.98
C LEU A 58 14.95 -12.76 2.64
N ASP A 59 15.74 -12.81 1.55
CA ASP A 59 15.26 -13.37 0.28
C ASP A 59 14.90 -14.86 0.45
N GLY A 60 13.65 -15.21 0.17
CA GLY A 60 13.12 -16.57 0.38
C GLY A 60 12.83 -16.95 1.84
N TRP A 61 13.16 -16.08 2.80
CA TRP A 61 12.72 -16.23 4.18
C TRP A 61 11.21 -15.97 4.26
N ARG A 62 10.53 -16.70 5.15
CA ARG A 62 9.09 -16.57 5.37
C ARG A 62 8.79 -16.30 6.81
N LEU A 63 7.78 -15.47 7.04
CA LEU A 63 7.28 -15.22 8.38
C LEU A 63 6.62 -16.50 8.93
N PRO A 64 7.14 -17.12 10.01
CA PRO A 64 6.61 -18.41 10.47
C PRO A 64 5.16 -18.29 10.89
N GLY A 65 4.30 -19.15 10.33
CA GLY A 65 2.85 -19.09 10.56
C GLY A 65 2.14 -17.99 9.75
N SER A 66 2.80 -17.37 8.77
CA SER A 66 2.13 -16.46 7.84
C SER A 66 1.13 -17.21 6.96
N THR A 67 0.03 -16.52 6.66
CA THR A 67 -1.07 -17.07 5.86
C THR A 67 -0.72 -17.15 4.37
N ALA A 68 0.25 -16.37 3.90
CA ALA A 68 0.68 -16.35 2.51
C ALA A 68 2.11 -15.81 2.38
N ALA A 69 2.78 -16.16 1.28
CA ALA A 69 4.19 -15.80 1.06
C ALA A 69 4.32 -14.54 0.20
N LEU A 70 5.38 -13.75 0.41
CA LEU A 70 5.73 -12.64 -0.47
C LEU A 70 5.84 -13.08 -1.93
N ASP A 71 5.50 -12.16 -2.83
CA ASP A 71 5.58 -12.31 -4.28
C ASP A 71 4.66 -13.40 -4.87
N THR A 72 3.84 -14.06 -4.06
CA THR A 72 2.82 -14.99 -4.54
C THR A 72 1.64 -14.24 -5.19
N PRO A 73 1.01 -14.80 -6.23
CA PRO A 73 -0.16 -14.19 -6.84
C PRO A 73 -1.31 -14.04 -5.84
N CYS A 74 -2.00 -12.92 -5.89
CA CYS A 74 -3.17 -12.66 -5.05
C CYS A 74 -4.12 -11.67 -5.71
N THR A 75 -5.35 -11.62 -5.20
CA THR A 75 -6.40 -10.74 -5.70
C THR A 75 -6.87 -9.83 -4.58
N SER A 76 -6.68 -8.52 -4.75
CA SER A 76 -7.29 -7.54 -3.84
C SER A 76 -8.81 -7.55 -4.00
N PRO A 77 -9.58 -7.45 -2.90
CA PRO A 77 -11.00 -7.14 -3.02
C PRO A 77 -11.19 -5.79 -3.71
N ALA A 78 -12.22 -5.68 -4.55
CA ALA A 78 -12.51 -4.46 -5.31
C ALA A 78 -12.81 -3.24 -4.41
N VAL A 79 -13.26 -3.48 -3.18
CA VAL A 79 -13.42 -2.49 -2.13
C VAL A 79 -12.70 -3.00 -0.88
N PRO A 80 -11.58 -2.39 -0.46
CA PRO A 80 -10.94 -2.77 0.78
C PRO A 80 -11.84 -2.39 1.96
N GLU A 81 -12.13 -3.35 2.84
CA GLU A 81 -12.81 -3.05 4.09
C GLU A 81 -11.99 -2.03 4.90
N LYS A 82 -12.68 -1.10 5.56
CA LYS A 82 -12.00 -0.05 6.34
C LYS A 82 -11.13 -0.70 7.42
N GLY A 83 -9.82 -0.50 7.34
CA GLY A 83 -8.85 -1.06 8.29
C GLY A 83 -8.30 -2.44 7.91
N ALA A 84 -8.82 -3.08 6.85
CA ALA A 84 -8.25 -4.31 6.33
C ALA A 84 -6.82 -4.06 5.81
N MET A 85 -5.96 -5.05 6.02
CA MET A 85 -4.60 -5.01 5.56
C MET A 85 -4.56 -5.12 4.03
N PRO A 86 -3.95 -4.16 3.32
CA PRO A 86 -3.75 -4.25 1.88
C PRO A 86 -2.60 -5.22 1.56
N LEU A 87 -2.91 -6.51 1.51
CA LEU A 87 -1.93 -7.59 1.28
C LEU A 87 -1.29 -7.54 -0.12
N CYS A 88 -2.13 -7.32 -1.14
CA CYS A 88 -1.72 -7.37 -2.54
C CYS A 88 -1.29 -5.99 -3.05
N ASN A 89 -0.23 -5.98 -3.84
CA ASN A 89 0.17 -4.82 -4.61
C ASN A 89 -0.61 -4.70 -5.92
N GLU A 90 -0.35 -3.61 -6.64
CA GLU A 90 -0.99 -3.29 -7.93
C GLU A 90 -0.69 -4.32 -9.02
N SER A 91 0.40 -5.08 -8.89
CA SER A 91 0.76 -6.17 -9.82
C SER A 91 0.07 -7.50 -9.49
N GLY A 92 -0.84 -7.52 -8.51
CA GLY A 92 -1.54 -8.74 -8.09
C GLY A 92 -0.64 -9.74 -7.37
N LYS A 93 0.36 -9.26 -6.63
CA LYS A 93 1.24 -10.09 -5.80
C LYS A 93 1.22 -9.64 -4.35
N ILE A 94 1.48 -10.57 -3.44
CA ILE A 94 1.57 -10.27 -2.01
C ILE A 94 2.83 -9.45 -1.74
N ALA A 95 2.64 -8.23 -1.21
CA ALA A 95 3.74 -7.37 -0.80
C ALA A 95 3.97 -7.37 0.72
N MET A 96 3.04 -7.96 1.48
CA MET A 96 3.07 -8.00 2.94
C MET A 96 2.56 -9.36 3.44
N GLU A 97 3.41 -10.10 4.14
CA GLU A 97 3.01 -11.21 4.99
C GLU A 97 2.65 -10.69 6.37
N ALA A 98 1.63 -11.27 6.99
CA ALA A 98 1.31 -10.98 8.38
C ALA A 98 1.07 -12.25 9.19
N ARG A 99 1.30 -12.10 10.48
CA ARG A 99 0.97 -13.07 11.51
C ARG A 99 0.31 -12.33 12.67
N GLY A 100 -0.79 -12.87 13.19
CA GLY A 100 -1.50 -12.33 14.36
C GLY A 100 -0.83 -12.62 15.70
N GLN A 101 0.47 -12.91 15.72
CA GLN A 101 1.28 -13.15 16.91
C GLN A 101 2.66 -12.51 16.71
N ALA A 102 3.26 -12.07 17.81
CA ALA A 102 4.64 -11.59 17.81
C ALA A 102 5.63 -12.72 17.45
N LEU A 103 6.82 -12.36 16.97
CA LEU A 103 7.88 -13.34 16.66
C LEU A 103 8.40 -14.09 17.91
N GLY A 104 8.12 -13.56 19.11
CA GLY A 104 8.54 -14.16 20.38
C GLY A 104 10.06 -14.37 20.45
N ASN A 105 10.53 -15.22 21.38
CA ASN A 105 11.95 -15.61 21.46
C ASN A 105 12.29 -16.82 20.56
N GLN A 106 11.28 -17.49 20.02
CA GLN A 106 11.44 -18.74 19.28
C GLN A 106 11.73 -18.53 17.80
N VAL A 107 11.45 -17.34 17.27
CA VAL A 107 11.76 -16.99 15.88
C VAL A 107 12.93 -16.01 15.87
N LYS A 108 14.05 -16.45 15.30
CA LYS A 108 15.20 -15.60 15.01
C LYS A 108 15.23 -15.33 13.51
N PRO A 109 14.87 -14.11 13.06
CA PRO A 109 15.04 -13.75 11.66
C PRO A 109 16.54 -13.68 11.31
N PRO A 110 16.90 -13.83 10.03
CA PRO A 110 18.30 -13.81 9.56
C PRO A 110 18.94 -12.42 9.62
N CYS A 111 18.27 -11.44 10.21
CA CYS A 111 18.72 -10.07 10.29
C CYS A 111 18.52 -9.53 11.70
N SER A 112 19.36 -8.58 12.11
CA SER A 112 19.40 -8.08 13.49
C SER A 112 18.19 -7.20 13.80
N MET A 113 17.34 -7.65 14.73
CA MET A 113 16.22 -6.86 15.23
C MET A 113 16.73 -5.65 16.04
N ARG A 114 16.03 -4.53 15.89
CA ARG A 114 16.30 -3.26 16.54
C ARG A 114 15.02 -2.73 17.15
N THR A 115 15.09 -2.09 18.29
CA THR A 115 13.90 -1.58 19.00
C THR A 115 13.55 -0.19 18.51
N ILE A 116 12.27 0.01 18.17
CA ILE A 116 11.70 1.32 17.83
C ILE A 116 10.82 1.79 18.97
N ASP A 117 11.02 3.04 19.37
CA ASP A 117 10.15 3.72 20.31
C ASP A 117 8.80 3.94 19.61
N GLY A 118 7.72 3.35 20.13
CA GLY A 118 6.38 3.62 19.64
C GLY A 118 5.63 4.58 20.55
N GLU A 119 4.50 5.11 20.07
CA GLU A 119 3.60 5.87 20.95
C GLU A 119 3.15 4.98 22.11
N LYS A 120 3.03 5.57 23.30
CA LYS A 120 2.28 4.98 24.42
C LYS A 120 0.81 4.92 23.96
N ALA A 121 0.42 3.81 23.35
CA ALA A 121 -0.96 3.60 22.95
C ALA A 121 -1.84 3.67 24.20
N HIS A 122 -2.69 4.70 24.28
CA HIS A 122 -3.67 4.91 25.36
C HIS A 122 -3.13 4.69 26.78
N GLY A 123 -2.34 5.64 27.27
CA GLY A 123 -2.22 5.93 28.71
C GLY A 123 -1.49 4.92 29.62
N SER A 124 -1.16 3.70 29.19
CA SER A 124 -0.30 2.79 29.99
C SER A 124 0.17 1.51 29.28
N LEU A 125 -0.38 1.15 28.12
CA LEU A 125 0.01 -0.09 27.44
C LEU A 125 1.35 0.10 26.74
N MET A 126 2.39 -0.50 27.31
CA MET A 126 3.72 -0.55 26.70
C MET A 126 3.75 -1.65 25.64
N ASP A 127 3.75 -1.24 24.38
CA ASP A 127 4.04 -2.12 23.26
C ASP A 127 5.51 -1.97 22.86
N MET A 128 6.26 -3.07 22.93
CA MET A 128 7.62 -3.11 22.40
C MET A 128 7.56 -3.46 20.93
N ARG A 129 8.21 -2.65 20.10
CA ARG A 129 8.26 -2.87 18.67
C ARG A 129 9.70 -3.08 18.26
N THR A 130 9.91 -4.10 17.47
CA THR A 130 11.22 -4.42 16.91
C THR A 130 11.13 -4.43 15.40
N ILE A 131 12.14 -3.89 14.76
CA ILE A 131 12.26 -3.75 13.31
C ILE A 131 13.58 -4.34 12.85
N CYS A 132 13.58 -4.89 11.65
CA CYS A 132 14.78 -5.22 10.94
C CYS A 132 14.59 -4.89 9.46
N VAL A 133 15.61 -4.27 8.85
CA VAL A 133 15.65 -4.00 7.42
C VAL A 133 16.88 -4.67 6.84
N ASP A 134 16.69 -5.44 5.78
CA ASP A 134 17.79 -6.05 5.02
C ASP A 134 17.47 -5.99 3.52
N GLY A 135 18.24 -5.18 2.80
CA GLY A 135 18.02 -4.89 1.38
C GLY A 135 16.65 -4.25 1.12
N ASP A 136 15.75 -5.00 0.49
CA ASP A 136 14.36 -4.58 0.20
C ASP A 136 13.33 -5.17 1.16
N HIS A 137 13.76 -5.97 2.13
CA HIS A 137 12.86 -6.55 3.10
C HIS A 137 12.82 -5.71 4.37
N LEU A 138 11.60 -5.59 4.91
CA LEU A 138 11.35 -5.03 6.22
C LEU A 138 10.58 -6.09 7.02
N LEU A 139 11.11 -6.41 8.20
CA LEU A 139 10.47 -7.25 9.20
C LEU A 139 10.15 -6.39 10.41
N VAL A 140 8.90 -6.45 10.87
CA VAL A 140 8.48 -5.75 12.09
C VAL A 140 7.74 -6.72 12.99
N SER A 141 8.01 -6.69 14.28
CA SER A 141 7.26 -7.40 15.30
C SER A 141 6.82 -6.42 16.39
N SER A 142 5.53 -6.39 16.68
CA SER A 142 4.96 -5.72 17.84
C SER A 142 4.67 -6.75 18.91
N LEU A 143 5.08 -6.48 20.15
CA LEU A 143 4.83 -7.31 21.34
C LEU A 143 4.12 -6.46 22.39
N CYS A 144 2.97 -6.94 22.84
CA CYS A 144 2.24 -6.34 23.93
C CYS A 144 2.83 -6.79 25.27
N LEU A 145 3.51 -5.89 26.00
CA LEU A 145 4.18 -6.25 27.26
C LEU A 145 3.21 -6.49 28.42
N TYR A 146 1.97 -5.98 28.31
CA TYR A 146 0.93 -6.14 29.33
C TYR A 146 -0.04 -7.28 29.04
N CYS A 147 -0.02 -7.80 27.82
CA CYS A 147 -0.77 -8.99 27.49
C CYS A 147 -0.12 -10.14 28.23
N ARG A 148 -0.89 -10.93 28.99
CA ARG A 148 -0.39 -12.00 29.87
C ARG A 148 0.29 -13.17 29.11
N THR A 149 0.57 -13.01 27.82
CA THR A 149 1.17 -14.03 26.95
C THR A 149 2.36 -13.44 26.18
N LEU A 150 3.41 -14.24 26.02
CA LEU A 150 4.68 -13.83 25.39
C LEU A 150 4.61 -13.72 23.86
N ASP A 151 3.49 -14.10 23.27
CA ASP A 151 3.21 -14.11 21.84
C ASP A 151 2.15 -13.09 21.43
N ALA A 152 1.55 -12.38 22.40
CA ALA A 152 0.54 -11.37 22.12
C ALA A 152 1.12 -10.20 21.34
N GLY A 153 0.62 -10.00 20.13
CA GLY A 153 1.06 -8.94 19.25
C GLY A 153 0.90 -9.36 17.79
N SER A 154 1.74 -8.80 16.94
CA SER A 154 1.71 -9.10 15.50
C SER A 154 3.10 -9.01 14.90
N ALA A 155 3.27 -9.67 13.77
CA ALA A 155 4.48 -9.57 12.98
C ALA A 155 4.14 -9.40 11.51
N TYR A 156 4.97 -8.63 10.82
CA TYR A 156 4.82 -8.30 9.40
C TYR A 156 6.16 -8.46 8.71
N HIS A 157 6.17 -9.15 7.57
CA HIS A 157 7.33 -9.23 6.67
C HIS A 157 6.91 -8.67 5.32
N VAL A 158 7.62 -7.66 4.84
CA VAL A 158 7.21 -6.92 3.64
C VAL A 158 8.38 -6.75 2.68
N ARG A 159 8.05 -6.62 1.39
CA ARG A 159 8.98 -6.17 0.35
C ARG A 159 8.71 -4.69 0.06
N LEU A 160 9.62 -3.83 0.50
CA LEU A 160 9.44 -2.38 0.51
C LEU A 160 9.19 -1.81 -0.90
N SER A 161 9.91 -2.26 -1.92
CA SER A 161 9.71 -1.79 -3.31
C SER A 161 8.42 -2.30 -3.95
N SER A 162 7.87 -3.42 -3.45
CA SER A 162 6.62 -3.98 -3.94
C SER A 162 5.39 -3.33 -3.32
N MET A 163 5.54 -2.49 -2.29
CA MET A 163 4.44 -1.83 -1.62
C MET A 163 4.05 -0.51 -2.31
N GLY A 164 2.75 -0.31 -2.48
CA GLY A 164 2.18 0.98 -2.88
C GLY A 164 2.03 1.96 -1.70
N PRO A 165 1.74 3.24 -1.97
CA PRO A 165 1.63 4.28 -0.92
C PRO A 165 0.62 3.94 0.18
N ALA A 166 -0.53 3.34 -0.18
CA ALA A 166 -1.54 2.92 0.79
C ALA A 166 -1.04 1.81 1.73
N GLN A 167 -0.19 0.90 1.23
CA GLN A 167 0.39 -0.18 2.02
C GLN A 167 1.43 0.35 3.01
N HIS A 168 2.29 1.29 2.58
CA HIS A 168 3.20 1.98 3.48
C HIS A 168 2.45 2.76 4.58
N ALA A 169 1.39 3.49 4.21
CA ALA A 169 0.59 4.24 5.17
C ALA A 169 -0.15 3.34 6.16
N TRP A 170 -0.68 2.20 5.69
CA TRP A 170 -1.31 1.20 6.55
C TRP A 170 -0.29 0.60 7.54
N LEU A 171 0.90 0.23 7.07
CA LEU A 171 1.95 -0.34 7.92
C LEU A 171 2.38 0.66 9.01
N HIS A 172 2.52 1.94 8.67
CA HIS A 172 2.79 2.99 9.65
C HIS A 172 1.66 3.10 10.68
N SER A 173 0.40 3.09 10.22
CA SER A 173 -0.78 3.20 11.07
C SER A 173 -0.94 2.03 12.03
N VAL A 174 -0.78 0.79 11.55
CA VAL A 174 -0.96 -0.41 12.40
C VAL A 174 0.13 -0.52 13.46
N LEU A 175 1.32 -0.01 13.15
CA LEU A 175 2.40 0.05 14.10
C LEU A 175 2.24 1.19 15.10
N ALA A 176 1.27 2.10 14.95
CA ALA A 176 1.07 3.26 15.83
C ALA A 176 2.40 3.95 16.19
N LEU A 177 3.23 4.18 15.16
CA LEU A 177 4.49 4.91 15.29
C LEU A 177 4.16 6.37 15.62
N ALA A 178 5.02 7.00 16.43
CA ALA A 178 4.76 8.33 16.96
C ALA A 178 4.47 9.36 15.87
N LYS A 179 3.59 10.31 16.17
CA LYS A 179 3.16 11.36 15.24
C LYS A 179 4.27 12.32 14.78
N ASP A 180 5.46 12.26 15.37
CA ASP A 180 6.50 13.26 15.16
C ASP A 180 7.54 12.86 14.07
N ASP A 181 7.59 13.74 13.07
CA ASP A 181 8.53 14.01 11.97
C ASP A 181 8.85 12.96 10.90
N GLU A 182 8.66 11.65 11.12
CA GLU A 182 8.92 10.66 10.06
C GLU A 182 7.79 9.67 9.89
N LYS A 183 6.88 9.98 8.95
CA LYS A 183 5.91 9.02 8.39
C LYS A 183 6.53 8.36 7.16
N PRO A 184 7.20 7.19 7.29
CA PRO A 184 7.73 6.48 6.14
C PRO A 184 6.61 6.03 5.20
N THR A 185 6.38 6.82 4.16
CA THR A 185 5.40 6.53 3.09
C THR A 185 6.06 5.92 1.85
N THR A 186 7.38 5.74 1.88
CA THR A 186 8.18 5.18 0.79
C THR A 186 9.13 4.11 1.30
N ALA A 187 9.58 3.23 0.41
CA ALA A 187 10.60 2.23 0.70
C ALA A 187 11.86 2.84 1.36
N GLU A 188 12.38 3.94 0.82
CA GLU A 188 13.56 4.60 1.38
C GLU A 188 13.30 5.23 2.75
N GLY A 189 12.11 5.81 2.96
CA GLY A 189 11.70 6.32 4.27
C GLY A 189 11.73 5.25 5.34
N TRP A 190 11.24 4.04 5.04
CA TRP A 190 11.27 2.90 5.97
C TRP A 190 12.69 2.46 6.32
N ARG A 191 13.62 2.47 5.34
CA ARG A 191 15.02 2.13 5.59
C ARG A 191 15.67 3.12 6.56
N ARG A 192 15.54 4.42 6.28
CA ARG A 192 16.06 5.49 7.15
C ARG A 192 15.44 5.44 8.55
N PHE A 193 14.14 5.15 8.64
CA PHE A 193 13.45 4.98 9.91
C PHE A 193 14.06 3.82 10.72
N ALA A 194 14.30 2.67 10.10
CA ALA A 194 14.91 1.51 10.77
C ALA A 194 16.39 1.73 11.17
N GLU A 195 17.12 2.58 10.46
CA GLU A 195 18.50 2.96 10.82
C GLU A 195 18.58 3.73 12.14
N LYS A 196 17.53 4.49 12.48
CA LYS A 196 17.41 5.21 13.75
C LYS A 196 16.98 4.33 14.93
N ALA A 197 16.50 3.12 14.65
CA ALA A 197 16.13 2.16 15.69
C ALA A 197 17.35 1.80 16.55
N LYS A 198 17.13 1.67 17.86
CA LYS A 198 18.19 1.31 18.81
C LYS A 198 18.51 -0.17 18.63
N PRO A 199 19.77 -0.61 18.73
CA PRO A 199 20.07 -2.03 18.87
C PRO A 199 19.19 -2.64 19.97
N ASP A 200 18.73 -3.87 19.78
CA ASP A 200 17.99 -4.59 20.83
C ASP A 200 18.97 -4.91 21.98
N GLU A 201 19.21 -3.91 22.82
CA GLU A 201 20.02 -4.03 24.03
C GLU A 201 19.19 -4.80 25.06
N LYS A 202 19.34 -6.14 25.03
CA LYS A 202 18.83 -7.16 25.98
C LYS A 202 17.66 -7.98 25.44
N ARG A 203 18.00 -9.20 25.02
CA ARG A 203 17.20 -10.40 25.27
C ARG A 203 18.09 -11.52 25.77
#